data_AF-A0AAX6ILL4-F1
#
_entry.id   AF-A0AAX6ILL4-F1
#
_cell.length_a   1.000
_cell.length_b   1.000
_cell.length_c   1.000
_cell.angle_alpha   90.00
_cell.angle_beta   90.00
_cell.angle_gamma   90.00
#
_symmetry.space_group_name_H-M   'P 1'
#
loop_
_entity.id
_entity.type
_entity.pdbx_description
1 polymer ?
#
loop_
_entity_poly.entity_id
_entity_poly.type
_entity_poly.pdbx_seq_one_letter_code
_entity_poly.pdbx_strand_id
1 'polypeptide(L)'
;MGLSKTEVNLRRLLAAAPKQQNQAKLIHYITTLRELLEQLGAETASEGISSISKAKLNEYSEKIEALATNLSSPLTEAADRTSLEETTLRTSKVAIV
;
A
#
# COMPACT_ATOMS: atom_id res chain seq x y z
N MET A 1 8.07 -20.02 16.94
CA MET A 1 7.93 -18.55 17.15
C MET A 1 7.46 -17.96 15.84
N GLY A 2 6.27 -17.36 15.84
CA GLY A 2 5.62 -16.81 14.64
C GLY A 2 5.92 -15.33 14.43
N LEU A 3 5.47 -14.79 13.31
CA LEU A 3 5.59 -13.37 12.97
C LEU A 3 4.78 -12.51 13.95
N SER A 4 5.30 -11.33 14.32
CA SER A 4 4.51 -10.36 15.10
C SER A 4 3.30 -9.88 14.29
N LYS A 5 2.25 -9.44 14.98
CA LYS A 5 1.04 -8.91 14.32
C LYS A 5 1.38 -7.74 13.38
N THR A 6 2.34 -6.91 13.79
CA THR A 6 2.84 -5.77 13.04
C THR A 6 3.54 -6.21 11.77
N GLU A 7 4.40 -7.23 11.84
CA GLU A 7 5.03 -7.78 10.64
C GLU A 7 4.02 -8.42 9.68
N VAL A 8 3.01 -9.14 10.20
CA VAL A 8 1.94 -9.73 9.38
C VAL A 8 1.15 -8.64 8.65
N ASN A 9 0.80 -7.55 9.34
CA ASN A 9 0.08 -6.43 8.75
C ASN A 9 0.90 -5.72 7.68
N LEU A 10 2.18 -5.47 7.97
CA LEU A 10 3.11 -4.83 7.04
C LEU A 10 3.25 -5.66 5.75
N ARG A 11 3.44 -6.98 5.86
CA ARG A 11 3.52 -7.88 4.70
C ARG A 11 2.23 -7.89 3.88
N ARG A 12 1.07 -7.93 4.53
CA ARG A 12 -0.23 -7.89 3.85
C ARG A 12 -0.42 -6.59 3.10
N LEU A 13 -0.06 -5.47 3.71
CA LEU A 13 -0.20 -4.15 3.11
C LEU A 13 0.77 -3.95 1.93
N LEU A 14 2.02 -4.44 2.05
CA LEU A 14 2.99 -4.48 0.94
C LEU A 14 2.47 -5.29 -0.25
N ALA A 15 1.78 -6.40 -0.01
CA ALA A 15 1.20 -7.22 -1.07
C ALA A 15 -0.06 -6.59 -1.71
N ALA A 16 -0.77 -5.73 -0.97
CA ALA A 16 -1.97 -5.06 -1.43
C ALA A 16 -1.68 -3.74 -2.16
N ALA A 17 -0.63 -3.01 -1.75
CA ALA A 17 -0.31 -1.69 -2.29
C ALA A 17 -0.12 -1.64 -3.82
N PRO A 18 0.63 -2.56 -4.46
CA PRO A 18 0.77 -2.58 -5.93
C PRO A 18 -0.55 -2.80 -6.69
N LYS A 19 -1.57 -3.36 -6.03
CA LYS A 19 -2.88 -3.65 -6.63
C LYS A 19 -3.85 -2.47 -6.49
N GLN A 20 -3.47 -1.43 -5.75
CA GLN A 20 -4.33 -0.28 -5.49
C GLN A 20 -4.26 0.72 -6.66
N GLN A 21 -5.38 0.93 -7.34
CA GLN A 21 -5.48 1.90 -8.43
C GLN A 21 -5.78 3.32 -7.92
N ASN A 22 -6.37 3.45 -6.73
CA ASN A 22 -6.70 4.75 -6.16
C ASN A 22 -5.44 5.39 -5.55
N GLN A 23 -4.94 6.46 -6.16
CA GLN A 23 -3.74 7.17 -5.72
C GLN A 23 -3.83 7.67 -4.28
N ALA A 24 -4.96 8.23 -3.84
CA ALA A 24 -5.13 8.70 -2.47
C ALA A 24 -5.02 7.55 -1.45
N LYS A 25 -5.62 6.39 -1.77
CA LYS A 25 -5.46 5.18 -0.94
C LYS A 25 -4.03 4.65 -0.96
N LEU A 26 -3.34 4.72 -2.10
CA LEU A 26 -1.94 4.28 -2.21
C LEU A 26 -1.01 5.17 -1.38
N ILE A 27 -1.22 6.49 -1.40
CA ILE A 27 -0.51 7.44 -0.52
C ILE A 27 -0.75 7.06 0.94
N HIS A 28 -2.01 6.84 1.34
CA HIS A 28 -2.34 6.43 2.69
C HIS A 28 -1.66 5.10 3.08
N TYR A 29 -1.65 4.11 2.19
CA TYR A 29 -0.97 2.83 2.42
C TYR A 29 0.53 2.99 2.62
N ILE A 30 1.19 3.86 1.86
CA ILE A 30 2.62 4.14 2.02
C ILE A 30 2.89 4.82 3.37
N THR A 31 2.04 5.76 3.79
CA THR A 31 2.13 6.36 5.13
C THR A 31 2.02 5.29 6.21
N THR A 32 0.99 4.44 6.16
CA THR A 32 0.80 3.36 7.13
C THR A 32 1.92 2.32 7.09
N LEU A 33 2.50 2.03 5.92
CA LEU A 33 3.64 1.14 5.79
C LEU A 33 4.88 1.67 6.53
N ARG A 34 5.14 2.99 6.46
CA ARG A 34 6.24 3.63 7.19
C ARG A 34 6.03 3.57 8.71
N GLU A 35 4.82 3.85 9.17
CA GLU A 35 4.44 3.74 10.59
C GLU A 35 4.61 2.31 11.12
N LEU A 36 4.13 1.30 10.37
CA LEU A 36 4.28 -0.10 10.75
C LEU A 36 5.74 -0.55 10.75
N LEU A 37 6.58 -0.01 9.86
CA LEU A 37 8.01 -0.32 9.84
C LEU A 37 8.73 0.23 11.08
N GLU A 38 8.40 1.45 11.48
CA GLU A 38 8.92 2.07 12.70
C GLU A 38 8.50 1.28 13.95
N GLN A 39 7.21 0.94 14.05
CA GLN A 39 6.70 0.12 15.15
C GLN A 39 7.37 -1.26 15.19
N LEU A 40 7.59 -1.89 14.03
CA LEU A 40 8.29 -3.18 13.95
C LEU A 40 9.74 -3.05 14.43
N GLY A 41 10.42 -1.95 14.10
CA GLY A 41 11.74 -1.63 14.63
C GLY A 41 11.73 -1.49 16.16
N ALA A 42 10.75 -0.78 16.72
CA ALA A 42 10.59 -0.60 18.16
C ALA A 42 10.28 -1.92 18.90
N GLU A 43 9.39 -2.76 18.34
CA GLU A 43 9.08 -4.11 18.87
C GLU A 43 10.36 -4.96 18.95
N THR A 44 11.17 -4.94 17.89
CA THR A 44 12.40 -5.75 17.83
C THR A 44 13.48 -5.29 18.81
N ALA A 45 13.49 -4.00 19.16
CA ALA A 45 14.39 -3.44 20.15
C ALA A 45 13.90 -3.72 21.59
N SER A 46 12.58 -3.73 21.80
CA SER A 46 11.97 -3.90 23.13
C SER A 46 11.83 -5.36 23.56
N GLU A 47 11.57 -6.30 22.64
CA GLU A 47 11.34 -7.71 23.01
C GLU A 47 12.62 -8.53 23.20
N GLY A 48 13.81 -7.97 22.94
CA GLY A 48 15.13 -8.60 23.21
C GLY A 48 15.45 -9.86 22.39
N ILE A 49 14.44 -10.47 21.75
CA ILE A 49 14.54 -11.58 20.83
C ILE A 49 14.09 -11.04 19.49
N SER A 50 15.02 -10.49 18.70
CA SER A 50 14.70 -9.95 17.38
C SER A 50 14.10 -11.05 16.49
N SER A 51 12.76 -11.11 16.40
CA SER A 51 12.06 -11.99 15.44
C SER A 51 12.41 -11.66 13.99
N ILE A 52 12.94 -10.46 13.75
CA ILE A 52 13.31 -9.98 12.43
C ILE A 52 14.76 -9.48 12.41
N SER A 53 15.48 -9.77 11.33
CA SER A 53 16.84 -9.26 11.14
C SER A 53 16.82 -7.82 10.61
N LYS A 54 17.88 -7.06 10.91
CA LYS A 54 18.07 -5.70 10.34
C LYS A 54 18.01 -5.68 8.81
N ALA A 55 18.57 -6.71 8.16
CA ALA A 55 18.53 -6.85 6.70
C ALA A 55 17.10 -6.87 6.16
N LYS A 56 16.17 -7.50 6.89
CA LYS A 56 14.78 -7.64 6.48
C LYS A 56 13.95 -6.37 6.75
N LEU A 57 14.25 -5.63 7.82
CA LEU A 57 13.72 -4.27 8.00
C LEU A 57 14.16 -3.36 6.85
N ASN A 58 15.42 -3.46 6.42
CA ASN A 58 15.91 -2.70 5.27
C ASN A 58 15.20 -3.11 3.97
N GLU A 59 15.02 -4.41 3.72
CA GLU A 59 14.26 -4.91 2.56
C GLU A 59 12.82 -4.34 2.52
N TYR A 60 12.14 -4.25 3.66
CA TYR A 60 10.82 -3.61 3.72
C TYR A 60 10.89 -2.12 3.43
N SER A 61 11.89 -1.41 3.97
CA SER A 61 12.13 0.00 3.67
C SER A 61 12.27 0.24 2.16
N GLU A 62 13.11 -0.55 1.50
CA GLU A 62 13.34 -0.45 0.05
C GLU A 62 12.05 -0.68 -0.76
N LYS A 63 11.23 -1.65 -0.36
CA LYS A 63 9.93 -1.90 -1.02
C LYS A 63 8.97 -0.72 -0.86
N ILE A 64 8.96 -0.07 0.30
CA ILE A 64 8.11 1.11 0.55
C ILE A 64 8.57 2.28 -0.32
N GLU A 65 9.88 2.53 -0.38
CA GLU A 65 10.43 3.61 -1.21
C GLU A 65 10.24 3.35 -2.71
N ALA A 66 10.28 2.09 -3.16
CA ALA A 66 9.92 1.74 -4.52
C ALA A 66 8.44 2.07 -4.85
N LEU A 67 7.52 1.81 -3.92
CA LEU A 67 6.11 2.19 -4.07
C LEU A 67 5.94 3.72 -4.14
N ALA A 68 6.67 4.46 -3.31
CA ALA A 68 6.65 5.93 -3.32
C ALA A 68 7.25 6.51 -4.62
N THR A 69 8.31 5.90 -5.13
CA THR A 69 8.95 6.33 -6.39
C THR A 69 8.03 6.09 -7.59
N ASN A 70 7.31 4.96 -7.61
CA ASN A 70 6.31 4.67 -8.65
C ASN A 70 5.14 5.66 -8.63
N LEU A 71 4.74 6.17 -7.45
CA LEU A 71 3.74 7.24 -7.36
C LEU A 71 4.23 8.58 -7.92
N SER A 72 5.51 8.92 -7.71
CA SER A 72 6.10 10.19 -8.15
C SER A 72 6.47 10.20 -9.63
N SER A 73 6.58 9.02 -10.25
CA SER A 73 6.90 8.88 -11.67
C SER A 73 5.66 9.21 -12.52
N PRO A 74 5.70 10.24 -13.39
CA PRO A 74 4.66 10.38 -14.40
C PRO A 74 4.81 9.21 -15.38
N LEU A 75 3.72 8.48 -15.64
CA LEU A 75 3.62 7.26 -16.49
C LEU A 75 3.81 5.95 -15.71
N THR A 76 2.77 5.14 -15.48
CA THR A 76 2.22 4.30 -16.56
C THR A 76 0.80 3.81 -16.22
N GLU A 77 -0.19 4.39 -16.91
CA GLU A 77 -1.39 3.66 -17.35
C GLU A 77 -0.93 2.50 -18.26
N ALA A 78 -0.78 1.28 -17.75
CA ALA A 78 -0.81 0.04 -18.54
C ALA A 78 -0.77 -1.20 -17.64
N ALA A 79 -1.88 -1.52 -16.97
CA ALA A 79 -2.21 -2.91 -16.61
C ALA A 79 -3.70 -3.05 -16.25
N ASP A 80 -4.48 -3.08 -17.33
CA ASP A 80 -5.61 -3.99 -17.54
C ASP A 80 -6.96 -3.77 -16.80
N ARG A 81 -8.00 -3.86 -17.62
CA ARG A 81 -9.41 -3.56 -17.37
C ARG A 81 -10.15 -4.77 -16.81
N THR A 82 -10.83 -4.62 -15.68
CA THR A 82 -12.12 -5.27 -15.34
C THR A 82 -12.54 -4.69 -13.98
N SER A 83 -13.74 -4.20 -13.68
CA SER A 83 -15.02 -4.06 -14.36
C SER A 83 -15.92 -3.33 -13.34
N LEU A 84 -16.58 -2.25 -13.77
CA LEU A 84 -17.96 -1.82 -13.43
C LEU A 84 -18.29 -1.57 -11.92
N GLU A 85 -18.92 -0.48 -11.46
CA GLU A 85 -19.92 0.40 -12.04
C GLU A 85 -19.84 1.80 -11.40
N GLU A 86 -19.78 2.82 -12.25
CA GLU A 86 -20.13 4.20 -11.91
C GLU A 86 -21.59 4.40 -12.34
N THR A 87 -22.54 4.32 -11.41
CA THR A 87 -23.91 4.79 -11.66
C THR A 87 -24.23 5.93 -10.72
N THR A 88 -23.88 7.15 -11.11
CA THR A 88 -24.69 8.29 -10.71
C THR A 88 -24.59 9.40 -11.75
N LEU A 89 -25.76 9.93 -12.11
CA LEU A 89 -26.00 11.19 -12.82
C LEU A 89 -25.97 11.16 -14.35
N ARG A 90 -27.16 11.03 -14.96
CA ARG A 90 -27.74 12.07 -15.83
C ARG A 90 -29.14 11.69 -16.32
N THR A 91 -30.14 11.83 -15.46
CA THR A 91 -31.51 12.09 -15.95
C THR A 91 -31.64 13.58 -16.17
N SER A 92 -31.49 14.04 -17.42
CA SER A 92 -32.14 15.26 -17.95
C SER A 92 -31.63 15.57 -19.36
N LYS A 93 -32.34 15.05 -20.38
CA LYS A 93 -32.83 15.77 -21.58
C LYS A 93 -33.23 14.77 -22.66
N VAL A 94 -34.52 14.50 -22.74
CA VAL A 94 -35.26 13.91 -23.87
C VAL A 94 -36.57 14.71 -23.88
N ALA A 95 -37.10 15.25 -24.97
CA ALA A 95 -36.69 15.30 -26.35
C ALA A 95 -37.35 16.53 -27.00
N ILE A 96 -36.75 16.92 -28.12
CA ILE A 96 -37.35 17.69 -29.20
C ILE A 96 -38.52 16.88 -29.78
N VAL A 97 -39.71 17.49 -29.86
CA VAL A 97 -40.63 17.40 -31.02
C VAL A 97 -41.28 18.77 -31.18
#